data_AF-A0A3C0EBF5-F1
#
_entry.id   AF-A0A3C0EBF5-F1
#
_cell.length_a   1.000
_cell.length_b   1.000
_cell.length_c   1.000
_cell.angle_alpha   90.00
_cell.angle_beta   90.00
_cell.angle_gamma   90.00
#
_symmetry.space_group_name_H-M   'P 1'
#
loop_
_entity.id
_entity.type
_entity.pdbx_description
1 polymer ?
#
loop_
_entity_poly.entity_id
_entity_poly.type
_entity_poly.pdbx_seq_one_letter_code
_entity_poly.pdbx_strand_id
1 'polypeptide(L)'
;MPGQDDIALMGHLIRRAGFGAPQEEIETRSAKGYDATVEELLHPEEQPAMDENVFYRYYPGYEGALGPPINQADWVYRMINTKRPLEEKMALFWHQLFATGNSKVDNPPELTRQIKMFREYGLGSFKELLVELAKNPAMIYWLDNNGNHDGAINENWGRELMELFSLGVGNYSEDDIKEASRAFTGWTIEPKIPRNPLGRFYWNFEYKPEDHDDGEKTFLGHTGNLNGEDIIEILADQEATPRFLARHLYNFFVADEAQVPAWNITPPRDPEAIEALVKAYNESDGDIRTMLRVLFKSDFFKSARFEHVKSPAELVVSTVRMAGNYNAPRPGLTALAMECNWQGQELLNPPSVESWHTGSEWIDGGALVRRVNFAAGLLGDTSLPGVRSVVGRIESKGSLAPADFVSVCLDALGPLEVSESTHGELLAQAQEGGNLSWGTEDERSTSEKRVGIMLALIAASRDYQFA
;
A
#
# COMPACT_ATOMS: atom_id res chain seq x y z
N MET A 1 21.39 -23.60 5.35
CA MET A 1 21.02 -22.56 4.37
C MET A 1 19.60 -22.86 3.94
N PRO A 2 18.72 -21.84 3.82
CA PRO A 2 17.35 -22.04 3.36
C PRO A 2 17.32 -22.70 1.97
N GLY A 3 16.26 -23.44 1.66
CA GLY A 3 16.03 -23.96 0.32
C GLY A 3 15.63 -22.84 -0.66
N GLN A 4 15.72 -23.09 -1.97
CA GLN A 4 15.34 -22.10 -2.99
C GLN A 4 13.86 -21.72 -2.88
N ASP A 5 12.97 -22.67 -2.56
CA ASP A 5 11.55 -22.40 -2.35
C ASP A 5 11.29 -21.56 -1.08
N ASP A 6 12.08 -21.74 -0.01
CA ASP A 6 11.99 -20.90 1.20
C ASP A 6 12.34 -19.44 0.89
N ILE A 7 13.31 -19.22 0.00
CA ILE A 7 13.72 -17.88 -0.43
C ILE A 7 12.64 -17.27 -1.33
N ALA A 8 12.07 -18.05 -2.27
CA ALA A 8 10.98 -17.58 -3.13
C ALA A 8 9.74 -17.20 -2.31
N LEU A 9 9.37 -18.04 -1.33
CA LEU A 9 8.25 -17.77 -0.44
C LEU A 9 8.50 -16.54 0.44
N MET A 10 9.72 -16.38 0.98
CA MET A 10 10.10 -15.18 1.72
C MET A 10 10.07 -13.93 0.82
N GLY A 11 10.51 -14.05 -0.44
CA GLY A 11 10.42 -13.00 -1.44
C GLY A 11 8.98 -12.55 -1.65
N HIS A 12 8.05 -13.49 -1.82
CA HIS A 12 6.62 -13.19 -1.90
C HIS A 12 6.10 -12.44 -0.67
N LEU A 13 6.40 -12.92 0.54
CA LEU A 13 6.01 -12.25 1.78
C LEU A 13 6.52 -10.80 1.83
N ILE A 14 7.80 -10.55 1.55
CA ILE A 14 8.39 -9.21 1.65
C ILE A 14 7.90 -8.25 0.56
N ARG A 15 7.43 -8.78 -0.58
CA ARG A 15 6.76 -7.98 -1.62
C ARG A 15 5.33 -7.61 -1.23
N ARG A 16 4.58 -8.50 -0.56
CA ARG A 16 3.19 -8.22 -0.17
C ARG A 16 3.06 -7.50 1.17
N ALA A 17 3.86 -7.86 2.16
CA ALA A 17 3.89 -7.23 3.50
C ALA A 17 4.88 -6.03 3.58
N GLY A 18 5.49 -5.67 2.46
CA GLY A 18 6.40 -4.54 2.33
C GLY A 18 6.42 -4.01 0.90
N PHE A 19 7.58 -3.54 0.46
CA PHE A 19 7.79 -3.05 -0.91
C PHE A 19 8.93 -3.82 -1.59
N GLY A 20 9.08 -5.11 -1.27
CA GLY A 20 10.20 -5.91 -1.74
C GLY A 20 11.53 -5.54 -1.09
N ALA A 21 12.56 -6.32 -1.38
CA ALA A 21 13.90 -6.10 -0.84
C ALA A 21 14.97 -6.71 -1.76
N PRO A 22 16.24 -6.25 -1.67
CA PRO A 22 17.35 -6.91 -2.31
C PRO A 22 17.51 -8.36 -1.84
N GLN A 23 18.07 -9.21 -2.70
CA GLN A 23 18.23 -10.65 -2.45
C GLN A 23 18.90 -10.99 -1.11
N GLU A 24 19.90 -10.22 -0.69
CA GLU A 24 20.60 -10.42 0.59
C GLU A 24 19.67 -10.25 1.82
N GLU A 25 18.75 -9.29 1.76
CA GLU A 25 17.77 -9.09 2.83
C GLU A 25 16.76 -10.26 2.85
N ILE A 26 16.33 -10.74 1.68
CA ILE A 26 15.44 -11.91 1.56
C ILE A 26 16.12 -13.15 2.15
N GLU A 27 17.39 -13.40 1.81
CA GLU A 27 18.17 -14.52 2.35
C GLU A 27 18.36 -14.42 3.87
N THR A 28 18.62 -13.22 4.39
CA THR A 28 18.75 -12.97 5.83
C THR A 28 17.45 -13.28 6.57
N ARG A 29 16.31 -12.82 6.03
CA ARG A 29 14.98 -13.08 6.61
C ARG A 29 14.59 -14.56 6.47
N SER A 30 14.90 -15.17 5.33
CA SER A 30 14.68 -16.60 5.09
C SER A 30 15.45 -17.45 6.10
N ALA A 31 16.69 -17.07 6.44
CA ALA A 31 17.48 -17.72 7.47
C ALA A 31 16.92 -17.53 8.91
N LYS A 32 16.21 -16.43 9.18
CA LYS A 32 15.46 -16.23 10.44
C LYS A 32 14.23 -17.15 10.53
N GLY A 33 13.64 -17.50 9.39
CA GLY A 33 12.46 -18.34 9.27
C GLY A 33 11.19 -17.54 9.01
N TYR A 34 10.27 -18.15 8.26
CA TYR A 34 9.05 -17.52 7.77
C TYR A 34 8.18 -16.95 8.89
N ASP A 35 7.76 -17.80 9.84
CA ASP A 35 6.85 -17.40 10.93
C ASP A 35 7.44 -16.31 11.82
N ALA A 36 8.75 -16.38 12.10
CA ALA A 36 9.44 -15.38 12.91
C ALA A 36 9.57 -14.04 12.18
N THR A 37 9.61 -14.05 10.84
CA THR A 37 9.58 -12.83 10.03
C THR A 37 8.16 -12.26 9.94
N VAL A 38 7.13 -13.11 9.84
CA VAL A 38 5.73 -12.65 9.92
C VAL A 38 5.46 -11.94 11.24
N GLU A 39 5.84 -12.52 12.39
CA GLU A 39 5.63 -11.85 13.68
C GLU A 39 6.46 -10.56 13.82
N GLU A 40 7.67 -10.50 13.28
CA GLU A 40 8.45 -9.24 13.25
C GLU A 40 7.74 -8.14 12.46
N LEU A 41 7.15 -8.48 11.31
CA LEU A 41 6.43 -7.52 10.46
C LEU A 41 5.16 -7.01 11.15
N LEU A 42 4.46 -7.88 11.89
CA LEU A 42 3.23 -7.57 12.64
C LEU A 42 3.48 -6.71 13.90
N HIS A 43 4.74 -6.55 14.30
CA HIS A 43 5.17 -5.77 15.46
C HIS A 43 6.16 -4.67 15.07
N PRO A 44 5.76 -3.70 14.22
CA PRO A 44 6.65 -2.62 13.79
C PRO A 44 7.18 -1.78 14.95
N GLU A 45 6.46 -1.71 16.07
CA GLU A 45 6.88 -1.04 17.30
C GLU A 45 8.20 -1.56 17.87
N GLU A 46 8.54 -2.83 17.61
CA GLU A 46 9.79 -3.47 18.04
C GLU A 46 10.99 -3.09 17.15
N GLN A 47 10.72 -2.50 15.98
CA GLN A 47 11.74 -2.04 15.05
C GLN A 47 12.02 -0.55 15.26
N PRO A 48 13.27 -0.09 15.05
CA PRO A 48 13.59 1.33 15.13
C PRO A 48 12.77 2.14 14.12
N ALA A 49 12.20 3.26 14.57
CA ALA A 49 11.57 4.22 13.69
C ALA A 49 12.61 4.88 12.76
N MET A 50 12.15 5.35 11.59
CA MET A 50 13.01 6.13 10.69
C MET A 50 13.38 7.46 11.34
N ASP A 51 14.66 7.85 11.28
CA ASP A 51 15.10 9.15 11.77
C ASP A 51 14.78 10.25 10.75
N GLU A 52 13.61 10.89 10.93
CA GLU A 52 13.15 11.97 10.08
C GLU A 52 14.02 13.23 10.17
N ASN A 53 14.76 13.44 11.28
CA ASN A 53 15.62 14.61 11.42
C ASN A 53 16.80 14.57 10.44
N VAL A 54 17.30 13.37 10.15
CA VAL A 54 18.33 13.20 9.11
C VAL A 54 17.74 13.64 7.77
N PHE A 55 16.52 13.22 7.44
CA PHE A 55 15.86 13.62 6.20
C PHE A 55 15.63 15.14 6.12
N TYR A 56 15.03 15.74 7.15
CA TYR A 56 14.76 17.19 7.18
C TYR A 56 16.03 18.05 7.24
N ARG A 57 17.16 17.52 7.73
CA ARG A 57 18.44 18.21 7.63
C ARG A 57 18.89 18.43 6.19
N TYR A 58 18.62 17.49 5.30
CA TYR A 58 18.90 17.63 3.86
C TYR A 58 17.76 18.35 3.13
N TYR A 59 16.54 18.22 3.63
CA TYR A 59 15.34 18.82 3.07
C TYR A 59 14.52 19.63 4.09
N PRO A 60 15.00 20.81 4.54
CA PRO A 60 14.28 21.59 5.55
C PRO A 60 12.87 22.00 5.10
N GLY A 61 12.68 22.24 3.80
CA GLY A 61 11.36 22.57 3.23
C GLY A 61 10.37 21.39 3.16
N TYR A 62 10.76 20.19 3.60
CA TYR A 62 9.86 19.05 3.72
C TYR A 62 9.22 18.97 5.10
N GLU A 63 9.79 19.65 6.09
CA GLU A 63 9.22 19.77 7.42
C GLU A 63 7.90 20.57 7.36
N GLY A 64 6.84 20.04 7.98
CA GLY A 64 5.57 20.76 8.12
C GLY A 64 4.61 20.68 6.93
N ALA A 65 4.84 19.79 5.96
CA ALA A 65 3.87 19.46 4.92
C ALA A 65 3.45 20.63 4.01
N LEU A 66 4.43 21.24 3.36
CA LEU A 66 4.26 22.52 2.67
C LEU A 66 3.58 22.44 1.29
N GLY A 67 3.28 21.24 0.77
CA GLY A 67 2.63 21.07 -0.53
C GLY A 67 2.57 19.61 -1.01
N PRO A 68 1.58 19.23 -1.84
CA PRO A 68 1.37 17.83 -2.22
C PRO A 68 2.63 17.12 -2.78
N PRO A 69 3.41 17.71 -3.72
CA PRO A 69 4.60 17.02 -4.25
C PRO A 69 5.67 16.74 -3.19
N ILE A 70 5.77 17.59 -2.18
CA ILE A 70 6.73 17.46 -1.07
C ILE A 70 6.28 16.34 -0.13
N ASN A 71 4.99 16.31 0.21
CA ASN A 71 4.41 15.31 1.10
C ASN A 71 4.36 13.91 0.48
N GLN A 72 4.06 13.83 -0.81
CA GLN A 72 4.14 12.59 -1.57
C GLN A 72 5.58 12.06 -1.59
N ALA A 73 6.56 12.95 -1.78
CA ALA A 73 7.98 12.60 -1.79
C ALA A 73 8.50 12.15 -0.42
N ASP A 74 8.08 12.81 0.66
CA ASP A 74 8.35 12.38 2.04
C ASP A 74 7.84 10.96 2.29
N TRP A 75 6.59 10.68 1.90
CA TRP A 75 6.02 9.35 2.08
C TRP A 75 6.72 8.28 1.23
N VAL A 76 7.03 8.57 -0.04
CA VAL A 76 7.82 7.66 -0.89
C VAL A 76 9.20 7.41 -0.31
N TYR A 77 9.89 8.43 0.19
CA TYR A 77 11.18 8.27 0.85
C TYR A 77 11.08 7.33 2.06
N ARG A 78 10.01 7.48 2.86
CA ARG A 78 9.71 6.62 4.01
C ARG A 78 9.43 5.18 3.61
N MET A 79 8.63 4.93 2.58
CA MET A 79 8.38 3.59 2.03
C MET A 79 9.66 2.91 1.54
N ILE A 80 10.62 3.68 1.00
CA ILE A 80 11.93 3.17 0.57
C ILE A 80 12.82 2.82 1.75
N ASN A 81 12.85 3.63 2.82
CA ASN A 81 13.92 3.58 3.83
C ASN A 81 13.52 3.03 5.21
N THR A 82 12.21 2.88 5.47
CA THR A 82 11.73 2.40 6.78
C THR A 82 12.21 0.98 7.11
N LYS A 83 12.39 0.71 8.41
CA LYS A 83 12.54 -0.65 8.97
C LYS A 83 11.21 -1.26 9.41
N ARG A 84 10.10 -0.53 9.22
CA ARG A 84 8.72 -0.89 9.53
C ARG A 84 7.88 -0.98 8.24
N PRO A 85 8.21 -1.88 7.29
CA PRO A 85 7.58 -1.86 5.97
C PRO A 85 6.08 -2.18 6.01
N LEU A 86 5.62 -3.05 6.91
CA LEU A 86 4.19 -3.36 7.04
C LEU A 86 3.38 -2.16 7.56
N GLU A 87 3.95 -1.33 8.44
CA GLU A 87 3.32 -0.09 8.93
C GLU A 87 2.96 0.85 7.76
N GLU A 88 3.88 1.01 6.80
CA GLU A 88 3.63 1.84 5.61
C GLU A 88 2.71 1.15 4.59
N LYS A 89 2.78 -0.18 4.44
CA LYS A 89 1.85 -0.94 3.59
C LYS A 89 0.43 -0.87 4.10
N MET A 90 0.22 -0.93 5.42
CA MET A 90 -1.08 -0.72 6.04
C MET A 90 -1.54 0.72 5.90
N ALA A 91 -0.67 1.71 6.07
CA ALA A 91 -1.04 3.10 5.82
C ALA A 91 -1.50 3.33 4.37
N LEU A 92 -0.84 2.69 3.38
CA LEU A 92 -1.26 2.73 1.99
C LEU A 92 -2.60 2.01 1.76
N PHE A 93 -2.81 0.85 2.39
CA PHE A 93 -4.07 0.11 2.36
C PHE A 93 -5.23 0.94 2.91
N TRP A 94 -5.06 1.55 4.08
CA TRP A 94 -6.10 2.39 4.69
C TRP A 94 -6.36 3.66 3.90
N HIS A 95 -5.33 4.27 3.31
CA HIS A 95 -5.51 5.42 2.43
C HIS A 95 -6.19 5.06 1.10
N GLN A 96 -6.02 3.81 0.66
CA GLN A 96 -6.76 3.24 -0.48
C GLN A 96 -8.23 2.99 -0.11
N LEU A 97 -8.55 2.50 1.09
CA LEU A 97 -9.92 2.24 1.52
C LEU A 97 -10.67 3.53 1.92
N PHE A 98 -10.06 4.35 2.77
CA PHE A 98 -10.61 5.59 3.31
C PHE A 98 -10.16 6.80 2.49
N ALA A 99 -10.58 6.81 1.22
CA ALA A 99 -10.14 7.81 0.26
C ALA A 99 -10.33 9.23 0.79
N THR A 100 -9.24 10.00 0.84
CA THR A 100 -9.24 11.42 1.24
C THR A 100 -8.24 12.17 0.35
N GLY A 101 -8.71 13.15 -0.41
CA GLY A 101 -7.92 13.79 -1.47
C GLY A 101 -7.57 15.26 -1.23
N ASN A 102 -6.33 15.63 -1.59
CA ASN A 102 -5.89 17.02 -1.58
C ASN A 102 -6.72 17.94 -2.50
N SER A 103 -7.30 17.40 -3.58
CA SER A 103 -8.15 18.14 -4.51
C SER A 103 -9.33 18.86 -3.83
N LYS A 104 -9.89 18.29 -2.76
CA LYS A 104 -10.94 18.90 -1.94
C LYS A 104 -10.40 19.47 -0.64
N VAL A 105 -9.62 18.69 0.11
CA VAL A 105 -9.12 19.09 1.45
C VAL A 105 -8.25 20.34 1.35
N ASP A 106 -7.44 20.43 0.27
CA ASP A 106 -6.47 21.50 0.05
C ASP A 106 -5.65 21.79 1.32
N ASN A 107 -5.24 20.76 2.06
CA ASN A 107 -4.45 20.92 3.28
C ASN A 107 -3.51 19.71 3.49
N PRO A 108 -2.33 19.71 2.85
CA PRO A 108 -1.38 18.59 2.94
C PRO A 108 -0.99 18.18 4.37
N PRO A 109 -0.81 19.09 5.36
CA PRO A 109 -0.61 18.71 6.76
C PRO A 109 -1.66 17.74 7.29
N GLU A 110 -2.93 17.97 6.95
CA GLU A 110 -4.05 17.13 7.39
C GLU A 110 -4.01 15.73 6.78
N LEU A 111 -3.67 15.65 5.50
CA LEU A 111 -3.50 14.37 4.82
C LEU A 111 -2.34 13.58 5.42
N THR A 112 -1.20 14.22 5.70
CA THR A 112 -0.09 13.53 6.37
C THR A 112 -0.41 13.12 7.81
N ARG A 113 -1.24 13.90 8.52
CA ARG A 113 -1.73 13.51 9.85
C ARG A 113 -2.63 12.29 9.77
N GLN A 114 -3.49 12.20 8.76
CA GLN A 114 -4.31 11.02 8.53
C GLN A 114 -3.46 9.78 8.19
N ILE A 115 -2.42 9.91 7.35
CA ILE A 115 -1.47 8.81 7.12
C ILE A 115 -0.79 8.38 8.43
N LYS A 116 -0.42 9.34 9.29
CA LYS A 116 0.13 9.03 10.62
C LYS A 116 -0.87 8.28 11.50
N MET A 117 -2.14 8.69 11.53
CA MET A 117 -3.22 7.97 12.21
C MET A 117 -3.34 6.53 11.70
N PHE A 118 -3.25 6.30 10.39
CA PHE A 118 -3.26 4.94 9.84
C PHE A 118 -2.06 4.09 10.28
N ARG A 119 -0.91 4.69 10.56
CA ARG A 119 0.24 3.96 11.15
C ARG A 119 -0.02 3.61 12.61
N GLU A 120 -0.63 4.51 13.36
CA GLU A 120 -0.87 4.36 14.81
C GLU A 120 -1.97 3.34 15.11
N TYR A 121 -3.10 3.40 14.40
CA TYR A 121 -4.27 2.56 14.67
C TYR A 121 -4.48 1.44 13.65
N GLY A 122 -3.80 1.47 12.50
CA GLY A 122 -4.11 0.61 11.37
C GLY A 122 -3.79 -0.89 11.54
N LEU A 123 -3.10 -1.28 12.62
CA LEU A 123 -2.91 -2.67 13.01
C LEU A 123 -3.75 -3.06 14.24
N GLY A 124 -4.43 -2.11 14.88
CA GLY A 124 -5.20 -2.32 16.11
C GLY A 124 -6.65 -2.74 15.85
N SER A 125 -7.57 -2.22 16.67
CA SER A 125 -9.01 -2.47 16.53
C SER A 125 -9.59 -1.69 15.35
N PHE A 126 -10.38 -2.37 14.51
CA PHE A 126 -11.13 -1.72 13.44
C PHE A 126 -12.10 -0.66 13.96
N LYS A 127 -12.77 -0.93 15.09
CA LYS A 127 -13.69 0.00 15.75
C LYS A 127 -12.97 1.29 16.14
N GLU A 128 -11.81 1.16 16.81
CA GLU A 128 -11.00 2.31 17.21
C GLU A 128 -10.52 3.11 15.99
N LEU A 129 -10.06 2.43 14.94
CA LEU A 129 -9.67 3.08 13.69
C LEU A 129 -10.82 3.88 13.06
N LEU A 130 -12.05 3.35 13.05
CA LEU A 130 -13.22 4.07 12.54
C LEU A 130 -13.59 5.28 13.40
N VAL A 131 -13.46 5.20 14.73
CA VAL A 131 -13.67 6.35 15.63
C VAL A 131 -12.66 7.46 15.33
N GLU A 132 -11.38 7.11 15.25
CA GLU A 132 -10.32 8.08 14.97
C GLU A 132 -10.45 8.67 13.55
N LEU A 133 -10.90 7.87 12.58
CA LEU A 133 -11.22 8.33 11.24
C LEU A 133 -12.39 9.33 11.23
N ALA A 134 -13.46 9.04 11.98
CA ALA A 134 -14.63 9.92 12.11
C ALA A 134 -14.28 11.25 12.79
N LYS A 135 -13.28 11.25 13.69
CA LYS A 135 -12.75 12.45 14.33
C LYS A 135 -11.70 13.16 13.47
N ASN A 136 -11.19 12.55 12.40
CA ASN A 136 -10.14 13.13 11.58
C ASN A 136 -10.65 14.33 10.76
N PRO A 137 -10.11 15.55 10.96
CA PRO A 137 -10.55 16.75 10.24
C PRO A 137 -10.40 16.71 8.71
N ALA A 138 -9.46 15.93 8.16
CA ALA A 138 -9.39 15.72 6.72
C ALA A 138 -10.63 14.97 6.23
N MET A 139 -11.03 13.91 6.94
CA MET A 139 -12.20 13.09 6.61
C MET A 139 -13.51 13.85 6.84
N ILE A 140 -13.65 14.53 7.98
CA ILE A 140 -14.83 15.39 8.28
C ILE A 140 -15.06 16.40 7.16
N TYR A 141 -14.00 17.01 6.65
CA TYR A 141 -14.11 17.96 5.53
C TYR A 141 -14.30 17.28 4.18
N TRP A 142 -13.66 16.13 3.97
CA TRP A 142 -13.78 15.36 2.72
C TRP A 142 -15.20 14.86 2.48
N LEU A 143 -15.92 14.49 3.54
CA LEU A 143 -17.31 14.02 3.47
C LEU A 143 -18.32 15.03 4.03
N ASP A 144 -17.92 16.30 4.12
CA ASP A 144 -18.79 17.44 4.46
C ASP A 144 -19.55 17.31 5.80
N ASN A 145 -19.05 16.50 6.75
CA ASN A 145 -19.67 16.37 8.07
C ASN A 145 -19.53 17.66 8.88
N ASN A 146 -18.58 18.55 8.54
CA ASN A 146 -18.53 19.90 9.13
C ASN A 146 -19.75 20.77 8.79
N GLY A 147 -20.60 20.36 7.84
CA GLY A 147 -21.89 20.98 7.51
C GLY A 147 -23.10 20.15 7.93
N ASN A 148 -22.90 19.13 8.77
CA ASN A 148 -23.95 18.27 9.31
C ASN A 148 -24.46 18.83 10.64
N HIS A 149 -25.68 19.37 10.63
CA HIS A 149 -26.24 20.13 11.76
C HIS A 149 -27.58 19.54 12.20
N ASP A 150 -27.96 19.77 13.46
CA ASP A 150 -29.32 19.48 13.93
C ASP A 150 -30.35 20.23 13.06
N GLY A 151 -31.39 19.51 12.62
CA GLY A 151 -32.42 20.00 11.69
C GLY A 151 -31.98 20.18 10.24
N ALA A 152 -30.71 19.94 9.89
CA ALA A 152 -30.18 20.04 8.53
C ALA A 152 -29.06 18.99 8.30
N ILE A 153 -29.45 17.72 8.33
CA ILE A 153 -28.49 16.61 8.21
C ILE A 153 -27.80 16.58 6.85
N ASN A 154 -26.53 16.19 6.86
CA ASN A 154 -25.77 15.84 5.68
C ASN A 154 -25.53 14.32 5.63
N GLU A 155 -26.05 13.68 4.59
CA GLU A 155 -26.03 12.23 4.44
C GLU A 155 -24.69 11.66 3.96
N ASN A 156 -23.76 12.52 3.50
CA ASN A 156 -22.54 12.06 2.84
C ASN A 156 -21.69 11.16 3.76
N TRP A 157 -21.27 11.64 4.94
CA TRP A 157 -20.51 10.81 5.89
C TRP A 157 -21.25 9.53 6.31
N GLY A 158 -22.53 9.62 6.67
CA GLY A 158 -23.32 8.45 7.09
C GLY A 158 -23.43 7.39 6.00
N ARG A 159 -23.63 7.82 4.74
CA ARG A 159 -23.69 6.94 3.57
C ARG A 159 -22.35 6.26 3.32
N GLU A 160 -21.27 7.03 3.20
CA GLU A 160 -19.95 6.45 2.85
C GLU A 160 -19.40 5.56 3.97
N LEU A 161 -19.66 5.90 5.24
CA LEU A 161 -19.28 5.07 6.38
C LEU A 161 -19.85 3.65 6.25
N MET A 162 -21.08 3.51 5.78
CA MET A 162 -21.71 2.20 5.56
C MET A 162 -21.36 1.60 4.20
N GLU A 163 -21.48 2.39 3.14
CA GLU A 163 -21.37 1.92 1.75
C GLU A 163 -19.95 1.56 1.35
N LEU A 164 -18.99 2.44 1.64
CA LEU A 164 -17.62 2.31 1.15
C LEU A 164 -16.60 1.96 2.23
N PHE A 165 -16.93 2.12 3.51
CA PHE A 165 -15.95 1.99 4.60
C PHE A 165 -16.20 0.83 5.56
N SER A 166 -17.41 0.24 5.62
CA SER A 166 -17.70 -0.84 6.56
C SER A 166 -18.57 -1.98 6.02
N LEU A 167 -19.78 -1.73 5.52
CA LEU A 167 -20.74 -2.80 5.21
C LEU A 167 -20.73 -3.22 3.74
N GLY A 168 -20.49 -2.28 2.82
CA GLY A 168 -20.73 -2.49 1.40
C GLY A 168 -22.20 -2.34 1.01
N VAL A 169 -22.43 -2.07 -0.28
CA VAL A 169 -23.77 -1.87 -0.87
C VAL A 169 -24.72 -3.04 -0.57
N GLY A 170 -25.93 -2.72 -0.11
CA GLY A 170 -27.03 -3.68 0.06
C GLY A 170 -27.23 -4.20 1.48
N ASN A 171 -26.45 -3.71 2.45
CA ASN A 171 -26.48 -4.14 3.85
C ASN A 171 -27.10 -3.11 4.81
N TYR A 172 -27.71 -2.05 4.29
CA TYR A 172 -28.33 -0.96 5.04
C TYR A 172 -29.52 -0.39 4.25
N SER A 173 -30.40 0.35 4.92
CA SER A 173 -31.50 1.08 4.32
C SER A 173 -31.21 2.58 4.20
N GLU A 174 -32.04 3.29 3.43
CA GLU A 174 -31.95 4.75 3.35
C GLU A 174 -32.27 5.43 4.69
N ASP A 175 -33.10 4.79 5.53
CA ASP A 175 -33.38 5.33 6.86
C ASP A 175 -32.17 5.15 7.79
N ASP A 176 -31.42 4.06 7.67
CA ASP A 176 -30.16 3.89 8.42
C ASP A 176 -29.15 5.01 8.08
N ILE A 177 -29.11 5.47 6.82
CA ILE A 177 -28.24 6.58 6.40
C ILE A 177 -28.62 7.87 7.12
N LYS A 178 -29.92 8.19 7.18
CA LYS A 178 -30.41 9.37 7.87
C LYS A 178 -30.12 9.29 9.37
N GLU A 179 -30.37 8.15 9.99
CA GLU A 179 -30.19 7.96 11.42
C GLU A 179 -28.71 7.98 11.82
N ALA A 180 -27.83 7.40 11.01
CA ALA A 180 -26.39 7.56 11.16
C ALA A 180 -25.97 9.04 11.03
N SER A 181 -26.45 9.74 10.00
CA SER A 181 -26.14 11.16 9.82
C SER A 181 -26.64 12.03 10.96
N ARG A 182 -27.83 11.78 11.51
CA ARG A 182 -28.33 12.43 12.72
C ARG A 182 -27.36 12.22 13.89
N ALA A 183 -26.84 11.01 14.07
CA ALA A 183 -25.89 10.69 15.15
C ALA A 183 -24.52 11.37 15.01
N PHE A 184 -24.13 11.80 13.80
CA PHE A 184 -22.88 12.54 13.55
C PHE A 184 -23.06 14.07 13.48
N THR A 185 -24.25 14.61 13.76
CA THR A 185 -24.44 16.05 13.96
C THR A 185 -23.61 16.56 15.13
N GLY A 186 -23.10 17.79 15.04
CA GLY A 186 -22.20 18.37 16.05
C GLY A 186 -20.74 17.86 15.99
N TRP A 187 -20.42 16.82 15.23
CA TRP A 187 -19.03 16.38 14.99
C TRP A 187 -18.39 17.24 13.90
N THR A 188 -17.55 18.19 14.28
CA THR A 188 -17.06 19.22 13.36
C THR A 188 -15.57 19.53 13.57
N ILE A 189 -15.11 20.59 12.92
CA ILE A 189 -13.74 21.08 12.95
C ILE A 189 -13.73 22.44 13.65
N GLU A 190 -12.76 22.67 14.53
CA GLU A 190 -12.53 23.98 15.14
C GLU A 190 -12.39 25.08 14.07
N PRO A 191 -12.70 26.35 14.39
CA PRO A 191 -12.48 27.48 13.50
C PRO A 191 -11.06 27.50 12.91
N LYS A 192 -10.99 27.39 11.58
CA LYS A 192 -9.73 27.28 10.84
C LYS A 192 -8.97 28.61 10.87
N ILE A 193 -7.65 28.56 11.09
CA ILE A 193 -6.78 29.73 10.89
C ILE A 193 -6.77 30.09 9.40
N PRO A 194 -6.94 31.38 9.02
CA PRO A 194 -6.94 31.79 7.63
C PRO A 194 -5.63 31.44 6.92
N ARG A 195 -5.75 30.82 5.73
CA ARG A 195 -4.61 30.42 4.89
C ARG A 195 -3.69 31.60 4.55
N ASN A 196 -4.27 32.74 4.22
CA ASN A 196 -3.51 33.92 3.81
C ASN A 196 -3.55 34.96 4.93
N PRO A 197 -2.40 35.55 5.34
CA PRO A 197 -1.04 35.35 4.81
C PRO A 197 -0.24 34.24 5.52
N LEU A 198 -0.85 33.48 6.44
CA LEU A 198 -0.14 32.68 7.45
C LEU A 198 0.31 31.28 7.00
N GLY A 199 -0.17 30.79 5.86
CA GLY A 199 0.03 29.42 5.41
C GLY A 199 -1.05 28.47 5.89
N ARG A 200 -0.82 27.16 5.73
CA ARG A 200 -1.76 26.13 6.16
C ARG A 200 -1.38 25.60 7.53
N PHE A 201 -2.38 25.33 8.36
CA PHE A 201 -2.22 24.84 9.71
C PHE A 201 -2.99 23.54 9.89
N TYR A 202 -2.58 22.79 10.90
CA TYR A 202 -3.38 21.68 11.39
C TYR A 202 -4.74 22.19 11.88
N TRP A 203 -5.76 21.37 11.64
CA TRP A 203 -7.11 21.55 12.11
C TRP A 203 -7.35 20.66 13.32
N ASN A 204 -8.32 20.97 14.16
CA ASN A 204 -8.68 20.13 15.29
C ASN A 204 -10.13 19.70 15.20
N PHE A 205 -10.40 18.49 15.68
CA PHE A 205 -11.76 18.01 15.90
C PHE A 205 -12.42 18.83 17.02
N GLU A 206 -13.71 19.10 16.86
CA GLU A 206 -14.56 19.72 17.88
C GLU A 206 -15.91 19.01 17.89
N TYR A 207 -16.38 18.61 19.08
CA TYR A 207 -17.76 18.16 19.26
C TYR A 207 -18.60 19.29 19.85
N LYS A 208 -19.67 19.68 19.16
CA LYS A 208 -20.60 20.74 19.56
C LYS A 208 -21.91 20.13 20.04
N PRO A 209 -22.11 19.96 21.37
CA PRO A 209 -23.33 19.37 21.89
C PRO A 209 -24.58 20.19 21.56
N GLU A 210 -24.46 21.52 21.40
CA GLU A 210 -25.58 22.38 21.02
C GLU A 210 -26.04 22.26 19.56
N ASP A 211 -25.25 21.59 18.73
CA ASP A 211 -25.52 21.35 17.30
C ASP A 211 -25.77 19.86 17.01
N HIS A 212 -25.84 19.04 18.08
CA HIS A 212 -26.13 17.61 18.01
C HIS A 212 -27.63 17.35 18.18
N ASP A 213 -28.18 16.48 17.33
CA ASP A 213 -29.52 15.94 17.46
C ASP A 213 -29.55 14.87 18.56
N ASP A 214 -29.98 15.25 19.77
CA ASP A 214 -30.18 14.33 20.92
C ASP A 214 -31.50 13.52 20.85
N GLY A 215 -32.21 13.56 19.72
CA GLY A 215 -33.42 12.78 19.52
C GLY A 215 -33.15 11.28 19.52
N GLU A 216 -34.19 10.50 19.81
CA GLU A 216 -34.13 9.03 19.67
C GLU A 216 -33.86 8.67 18.20
N LYS A 217 -32.97 7.70 18.01
CA LYS A 217 -32.53 7.19 16.71
C LYS A 217 -32.72 5.69 16.68
N THR A 218 -33.07 5.15 15.52
CA THR A 218 -33.11 3.71 15.29
C THR A 218 -32.18 3.36 14.15
N PHE A 219 -31.10 2.65 14.44
CA PHE A 219 -30.06 2.33 13.47
C PHE A 219 -29.76 0.83 13.51
N LEU A 220 -29.92 0.14 12.38
CA LEU A 220 -29.65 -1.29 12.23
C LEU A 220 -30.27 -2.16 13.34
N GLY A 221 -31.47 -1.80 13.79
CA GLY A 221 -32.22 -2.52 14.83
C GLY A 221 -31.93 -2.09 16.28
N HIS A 222 -31.00 -1.15 16.50
CA HIS A 222 -30.72 -0.57 17.81
C HIS A 222 -31.46 0.77 17.95
N THR A 223 -32.18 0.96 19.06
CA THR A 223 -32.92 2.20 19.33
C THR A 223 -32.42 2.85 20.61
N GLY A 224 -32.16 4.15 20.57
CA GLY A 224 -31.76 4.94 21.73
C GLY A 224 -31.32 6.36 21.36
N ASN A 225 -30.76 7.11 22.31
CA ASN A 225 -30.05 8.36 21.99
C ASN A 225 -28.63 8.01 21.49
N LEU A 226 -28.54 7.54 20.25
CA LEU A 226 -27.29 7.10 19.65
C LEU A 226 -26.46 8.31 19.21
N ASN A 227 -25.16 8.28 19.49
CA ASN A 227 -24.15 9.21 18.99
C ASN A 227 -23.21 8.49 17.98
N GLY A 228 -22.30 9.23 17.35
CA GLY A 228 -21.41 8.69 16.31
C GLY A 228 -20.56 7.49 16.77
N GLU A 229 -20.13 7.44 18.03
CA GLU A 229 -19.40 6.28 18.57
C GLU A 229 -20.28 5.04 18.68
N ASP A 230 -21.56 5.19 19.03
CA ASP A 230 -22.52 4.08 19.08
C ASP A 230 -22.81 3.54 17.67
N ILE A 231 -22.92 4.41 16.68
CA ILE A 231 -23.06 4.00 15.27
C ILE A 231 -21.87 3.15 14.83
N ILE A 232 -20.65 3.57 15.16
CA ILE A 232 -19.42 2.84 14.81
C ILE A 232 -19.36 1.49 15.55
N GLU A 233 -19.79 1.44 16.80
CA GLU A 233 -19.91 0.18 17.55
C GLU A 233 -20.87 -0.79 16.89
N ILE A 234 -22.09 -0.35 16.57
CA ILE A 234 -23.10 -1.16 15.92
C ILE A 234 -22.61 -1.65 14.54
N LEU A 235 -21.90 -0.81 13.80
CA LEU A 235 -21.31 -1.17 12.50
C LEU A 235 -20.21 -2.21 12.62
N ALA A 236 -19.28 -2.06 13.56
CA ALA A 236 -18.21 -3.04 13.77
C ALA A 236 -18.76 -4.44 14.07
N ASP A 237 -19.91 -4.52 14.74
CA ASP A 237 -20.57 -5.77 15.12
C ASP A 237 -21.46 -6.40 14.02
N GLN A 238 -21.71 -5.71 12.90
CA GLN A 238 -22.52 -6.26 11.82
C GLN A 238 -21.82 -7.43 11.10
N GLU A 239 -22.58 -8.44 10.70
CA GLU A 239 -22.05 -9.61 9.97
C GLU A 239 -21.41 -9.26 8.61
N ALA A 240 -21.79 -8.13 8.01
CA ALA A 240 -21.26 -7.67 6.73
C ALA A 240 -19.85 -7.06 6.87
N THR A 241 -19.55 -6.42 8.00
CA THR A 241 -18.28 -5.70 8.24
C THR A 241 -17.03 -6.57 8.12
N PRO A 242 -16.91 -7.72 8.81
CA PRO A 242 -15.74 -8.56 8.66
C PRO A 242 -15.57 -9.11 7.25
N ARG A 243 -16.67 -9.35 6.52
CA ARG A 243 -16.64 -9.84 5.13
C ARG A 243 -16.14 -8.77 4.17
N PHE A 244 -16.65 -7.55 4.32
CA PHE A 244 -16.21 -6.39 3.57
C PHE A 244 -14.70 -6.17 3.74
N LEU A 245 -14.25 -6.13 4.99
CA LEU A 245 -12.84 -5.90 5.30
C LEU A 245 -11.94 -7.07 4.87
N ALA A 246 -12.37 -8.32 5.08
CA ALA A 246 -11.63 -9.50 4.64
C ALA A 246 -11.39 -9.48 3.12
N ARG A 247 -12.40 -9.10 2.33
CA ARG A 247 -12.27 -9.03 0.87
C ARG A 247 -11.33 -7.90 0.43
N HIS A 248 -11.33 -6.75 1.11
CA HIS A 248 -10.35 -5.69 0.89
C HIS A 248 -8.92 -6.14 1.21
N LEU A 249 -8.71 -6.80 2.35
CA LEU A 249 -7.39 -7.33 2.72
C LEU A 249 -6.92 -8.41 1.73
N TYR A 250 -7.82 -9.29 1.29
CA TYR A 250 -7.52 -10.30 0.28
C TYR A 250 -7.09 -9.65 -1.05
N ASN A 251 -7.88 -8.69 -1.55
CA ASN A 251 -7.56 -7.95 -2.78
C ASN A 251 -6.21 -7.22 -2.68
N PHE A 252 -5.91 -6.64 -1.51
CA PHE A 252 -4.69 -5.85 -1.33
C PHE A 252 -3.45 -6.68 -1.03
N PHE A 253 -3.54 -7.88 -0.45
CA PHE A 253 -2.36 -8.66 -0.05
C PHE A 253 -2.16 -9.96 -0.82
N VAL A 254 -3.23 -10.60 -1.30
CA VAL A 254 -3.21 -11.96 -1.82
C VAL A 254 -3.28 -11.98 -3.34
N ALA A 255 -4.43 -11.63 -3.91
CA ALA A 255 -4.70 -11.75 -5.34
C ALA A 255 -5.76 -10.74 -5.78
N ASP A 256 -5.72 -10.34 -7.05
CA ASP A 256 -6.69 -9.38 -7.59
C ASP A 256 -8.13 -9.90 -7.49
N GLU A 257 -9.02 -9.02 -7.01
CA GLU A 257 -10.48 -9.18 -6.97
C GLU A 257 -11.18 -8.38 -8.08
N ALA A 258 -12.49 -8.62 -8.24
CA ALA A 258 -13.33 -7.69 -8.99
C ALA A 258 -13.29 -6.28 -8.36
N GLN A 259 -13.58 -5.23 -9.13
CA GLN A 259 -13.69 -3.88 -8.56
C GLN A 259 -14.84 -3.83 -7.52
N VAL A 260 -14.66 -3.01 -6.48
CA VAL A 260 -15.57 -2.89 -5.33
C VAL A 260 -17.05 -2.70 -5.72
N PRO A 261 -17.41 -1.87 -6.72
CA PRO A 261 -18.82 -1.69 -7.10
C PRO A 261 -19.52 -2.96 -7.59
N ALA A 262 -18.77 -3.99 -7.98
CA ALA A 262 -19.32 -5.27 -8.45
C ALA A 262 -19.45 -6.32 -7.34
N TRP A 263 -19.03 -6.04 -6.09
CA TRP A 263 -18.93 -7.04 -5.03
C TRP A 263 -20.28 -7.57 -4.54
N ASN A 264 -21.35 -6.79 -4.66
CA ASN A 264 -22.72 -7.20 -4.31
C ASN A 264 -23.31 -8.23 -5.30
N ILE A 265 -22.74 -8.34 -6.51
CA ILE A 265 -23.20 -9.28 -7.56
C ILE A 265 -22.15 -10.30 -7.97
N THR A 266 -20.88 -10.07 -7.62
CA THR A 266 -19.75 -10.95 -7.94
C THR A 266 -19.22 -11.56 -6.64
N PRO A 267 -19.29 -12.89 -6.46
CA PRO A 267 -18.76 -13.54 -5.26
C PRO A 267 -17.23 -13.35 -5.16
N PRO A 268 -16.66 -13.48 -3.95
CA PRO A 268 -15.21 -13.46 -3.80
C PRO A 268 -14.55 -14.59 -4.58
N ARG A 269 -13.33 -14.34 -5.05
CA ARG A 269 -12.50 -15.29 -5.81
C ARG A 269 -12.18 -16.54 -4.98
N ASP A 270 -11.97 -16.38 -3.69
CA ASP A 270 -11.68 -17.44 -2.72
C ASP A 270 -12.58 -17.29 -1.48
N PRO A 271 -13.81 -17.84 -1.51
CA PRO A 271 -14.76 -17.74 -0.39
C PRO A 271 -14.21 -18.33 0.92
N GLU A 272 -13.42 -19.41 0.84
CA GLU A 272 -12.82 -20.06 2.00
C GLU A 272 -11.77 -19.17 2.69
N ALA A 273 -10.95 -18.45 1.91
CA ALA A 273 -10.02 -17.47 2.45
C ALA A 273 -10.75 -16.32 3.15
N ILE A 274 -11.85 -15.81 2.56
CA ILE A 274 -12.67 -14.77 3.18
C ILE A 274 -13.23 -15.24 4.52
N GLU A 275 -13.81 -16.44 4.58
CA GLU A 275 -14.37 -16.96 5.84
C GLU A 275 -13.30 -17.22 6.91
N ALA A 276 -12.07 -17.60 6.53
CA ALA A 276 -10.95 -17.70 7.46
C ALA A 276 -10.59 -16.35 8.10
N LEU A 277 -10.61 -15.27 7.31
CA LEU A 277 -10.34 -13.91 7.79
C LEU A 277 -11.51 -13.36 8.62
N VAL A 278 -12.76 -13.63 8.23
CA VAL A 278 -13.97 -13.28 9.00
C VAL A 278 -13.92 -13.94 10.37
N LYS A 279 -13.56 -15.22 10.43
CA LYS A 279 -13.39 -15.93 11.70
C LYS A 279 -12.33 -15.26 12.57
N ALA A 280 -11.19 -14.88 11.98
CA ALA A 280 -10.13 -14.18 12.70
C ALA A 280 -10.64 -12.86 13.31
N TYR A 281 -11.35 -12.04 12.52
CA TYR A 281 -11.97 -10.81 12.99
C TYR A 281 -12.89 -11.04 14.19
N ASN A 282 -13.81 -12.01 14.09
CA ASN A 282 -14.79 -12.29 15.13
C ASN A 282 -14.16 -12.85 16.42
N GLU A 283 -13.14 -13.71 16.30
CA GLU A 283 -12.45 -14.28 17.46
C GLU A 283 -11.55 -13.27 18.18
N SER A 284 -11.14 -12.19 17.49
CA SER A 284 -10.24 -11.17 18.02
C SER A 284 -10.89 -9.80 18.20
N ASP A 285 -12.21 -9.71 18.17
CA ASP A 285 -12.96 -8.45 18.35
C ASP A 285 -12.48 -7.33 17.42
N GLY A 286 -12.27 -7.67 16.14
CA GLY A 286 -11.87 -6.73 15.10
C GLY A 286 -10.39 -6.32 15.08
N ASP A 287 -9.50 -7.05 15.78
CA ASP A 287 -8.04 -6.83 15.72
C ASP A 287 -7.43 -7.16 14.33
N ILE A 288 -6.97 -6.12 13.63
CA ILE A 288 -6.43 -6.22 12.27
C ILE A 288 -5.12 -7.01 12.24
N ARG A 289 -4.27 -6.85 13.25
CA ARG A 289 -3.02 -7.61 13.40
C ARG A 289 -3.28 -9.11 13.41
N THR A 290 -4.35 -9.56 14.04
CA THR A 290 -4.75 -10.98 14.07
C THR A 290 -5.25 -11.46 12.73
N MET A 291 -6.05 -10.68 12.01
CA MET A 291 -6.43 -11.00 10.63
C MET A 291 -5.21 -11.14 9.72
N LEU A 292 -4.26 -10.20 9.77
CA LEU A 292 -3.04 -10.24 8.97
C LEU A 292 -2.14 -11.43 9.34
N ARG A 293 -2.10 -11.83 10.62
CA ARG A 293 -1.40 -13.04 11.05
C ARG A 293 -1.97 -14.28 10.39
N VAL A 294 -3.29 -14.42 10.37
CA VAL A 294 -3.97 -15.53 9.68
C VAL A 294 -3.70 -15.46 8.18
N LEU A 295 -3.82 -14.27 7.58
CA LEU A 295 -3.57 -14.03 6.16
C LEU A 295 -2.16 -14.46 5.76
N PHE A 296 -1.11 -13.92 6.38
CA PHE A 296 0.26 -14.19 5.96
C PHE A 296 0.73 -15.61 6.27
N LYS A 297 0.08 -16.31 7.20
CA LYS A 297 0.44 -17.70 7.53
C LYS A 297 -0.35 -18.75 6.77
N SER A 298 -1.43 -18.35 6.10
CA SER A 298 -2.33 -19.27 5.39
C SER A 298 -1.68 -19.89 4.15
N ASP A 299 -2.22 -21.03 3.73
CA ASP A 299 -1.80 -21.66 2.48
C ASP A 299 -2.26 -20.85 1.26
N PHE A 300 -3.46 -20.24 1.30
CA PHE A 300 -3.97 -19.42 0.20
C PHE A 300 -3.04 -18.23 -0.12
N PHE A 301 -2.44 -17.60 0.90
CA PHE A 301 -1.45 -16.54 0.69
C PHE A 301 -0.15 -17.11 0.11
N LYS A 302 0.39 -18.17 0.73
CA LYS A 302 1.66 -18.77 0.29
C LYS A 302 1.61 -19.30 -1.15
N SER A 303 0.44 -19.73 -1.62
CA SER A 303 0.21 -20.19 -2.99
C SER A 303 -0.08 -19.07 -4.00
N ALA A 304 -0.48 -17.88 -3.57
CA ALA A 304 -0.90 -16.77 -4.45
C ALA A 304 0.29 -15.96 -5.02
N ARG A 305 1.39 -16.63 -5.38
CA ARG A 305 2.55 -15.95 -5.96
C ARG A 305 2.18 -15.43 -7.35
N PHE A 306 2.52 -14.17 -7.63
CA PHE A 306 2.29 -13.54 -8.95
C PHE A 306 0.79 -13.39 -9.34
N GLU A 307 -0.13 -13.46 -8.37
CA GLU A 307 -1.59 -13.37 -8.60
C GLU A 307 -2.16 -11.95 -8.39
N HIS A 308 -1.31 -10.96 -8.14
CA HIS A 308 -1.69 -9.57 -7.89
C HIS A 308 -0.84 -8.61 -8.71
N VAL A 309 -1.47 -7.65 -9.40
CA VAL A 309 -0.75 -6.59 -10.12
C VAL A 309 -0.29 -5.52 -9.15
N LYS A 310 1.02 -5.21 -9.15
CA LYS A 310 1.58 -4.12 -8.37
C LYS A 310 0.87 -2.80 -8.63
N SER A 311 0.42 -2.14 -7.58
CA SER A 311 0.04 -0.74 -7.66
C SER A 311 1.24 0.11 -8.12
N PRO A 312 1.03 1.29 -8.71
CA PRO A 312 2.14 2.16 -9.09
C PRO A 312 3.11 2.49 -7.94
N ALA A 313 2.59 2.74 -6.73
CA ALA A 313 3.43 2.96 -5.55
C ALA A 313 4.29 1.72 -5.22
N GLU A 314 3.70 0.53 -5.28
CA GLU A 314 4.46 -0.72 -5.07
C GLU A 314 5.57 -0.89 -6.10
N LEU A 315 5.26 -0.74 -7.40
CA LEU A 315 6.23 -0.87 -8.48
C LEU A 315 7.38 0.13 -8.34
N VAL A 316 7.04 1.40 -8.09
CA VAL A 316 8.02 2.49 -7.98
C VAL A 316 8.95 2.24 -6.80
N VAL A 317 8.39 2.00 -5.61
CA VAL A 317 9.19 1.80 -4.39
C VAL A 317 10.01 0.50 -4.48
N SER A 318 9.43 -0.60 -4.96
CA SER A 318 10.15 -1.87 -5.04
C SER A 318 11.32 -1.84 -6.01
N THR A 319 11.13 -1.21 -7.17
CA THR A 319 12.19 -1.07 -8.17
C THR A 319 13.33 -0.21 -7.62
N VAL A 320 13.01 0.90 -6.96
CA VAL A 320 14.03 1.78 -6.35
C VAL A 320 14.82 1.07 -5.26
N ARG A 321 14.13 0.31 -4.40
CA ARG A 321 14.78 -0.51 -3.36
C ARG A 321 15.71 -1.56 -3.96
N MET A 322 15.27 -2.30 -4.99
CA MET A 322 16.11 -3.30 -5.67
C MET A 322 17.32 -2.67 -6.35
N ALA A 323 17.15 -1.50 -6.98
CA ALA A 323 18.25 -0.76 -7.58
C ALA A 323 19.21 -0.15 -6.53
N GLY A 324 18.83 -0.14 -5.24
CA GLY A 324 19.61 0.49 -4.17
C GLY A 324 19.73 2.01 -4.34
N ASN A 325 18.73 2.64 -4.97
CA ASN A 325 18.68 4.07 -5.18
C ASN A 325 17.89 4.75 -4.06
N TYR A 326 18.15 6.02 -3.77
CA TYR A 326 17.48 6.79 -2.70
C TYR A 326 17.58 6.21 -1.27
N ASN A 327 18.58 5.37 -1.00
CA ASN A 327 18.94 4.91 0.37
C ASN A 327 19.41 6.06 1.29
N ALA A 328 19.62 7.24 0.73
CA ALA A 328 19.95 8.47 1.44
C ALA A 328 19.28 9.65 0.72
N PRO A 329 19.05 10.79 1.42
CA PRO A 329 18.53 12.01 0.82
C PRO A 329 19.34 12.44 -0.42
N ARG A 330 18.70 12.52 -1.60
CA ARG A 330 19.32 12.99 -2.86
C ARG A 330 18.30 13.67 -3.78
N PRO A 331 18.73 14.61 -4.65
CA PRO A 331 17.83 15.32 -5.56
C PRO A 331 16.94 14.36 -6.41
N GLY A 332 15.73 14.83 -6.72
CA GLY A 332 14.78 14.11 -7.58
C GLY A 332 13.67 13.34 -6.85
N LEU A 333 13.57 13.42 -5.52
CA LEU A 333 12.51 12.73 -4.75
C LEU A 333 11.08 13.14 -5.17
N THR A 334 10.85 14.41 -5.50
CA THR A 334 9.54 14.86 -6.02
C THR A 334 9.22 14.22 -7.36
N ALA A 335 10.19 14.15 -8.27
CA ALA A 335 10.02 13.48 -9.56
C ALA A 335 9.74 12.00 -9.36
N LEU A 336 10.42 11.35 -8.40
CA LEU A 336 10.16 9.96 -8.05
C LEU A 336 8.74 9.76 -7.50
N ALA A 337 8.23 10.67 -6.67
CA ALA A 337 6.86 10.59 -6.21
C ALA A 337 5.84 10.81 -7.34
N MET A 338 6.14 11.71 -8.28
CA MET A 338 5.33 11.92 -9.47
C MET A 338 5.28 10.68 -10.37
N GLU A 339 6.27 9.78 -10.32
CA GLU A 339 6.20 8.50 -11.01
C GLU A 339 4.97 7.68 -10.62
N CYS A 340 4.53 7.75 -9.36
CA CYS A 340 3.31 7.10 -8.90
C CYS A 340 2.07 7.72 -9.59
N ASN A 341 1.99 9.06 -9.60
CA ASN A 341 0.88 9.80 -10.23
C ASN A 341 0.78 9.48 -11.73
N TRP A 342 1.87 9.66 -12.46
CA TRP A 342 1.92 9.44 -13.90
C TRP A 342 1.68 7.99 -14.32
N GLN A 343 1.71 7.04 -13.38
CA GLN A 343 1.36 5.63 -13.59
C GLN A 343 -0.04 5.29 -13.05
N GLY A 344 -0.81 6.27 -12.55
CA GLY A 344 -2.21 6.14 -12.16
C GLY A 344 -2.52 6.30 -10.66
N GLN A 345 -1.51 6.44 -9.79
CA GLN A 345 -1.70 6.50 -8.34
C GLN A 345 -1.05 7.74 -7.72
N GLU A 346 -1.74 8.89 -7.80
CA GLU A 346 -1.29 10.13 -7.14
C GLU A 346 -1.49 10.06 -5.62
N LEU A 347 -0.47 9.65 -4.87
CA LEU A 347 -0.53 9.56 -3.40
C LEU A 347 -1.10 10.84 -2.76
N LEU A 348 -1.86 10.68 -1.67
CA LEU A 348 -2.58 11.77 -0.99
C LEU A 348 -3.67 12.46 -1.84
N ASN A 349 -3.97 11.95 -3.04
CA ASN A 349 -4.97 12.52 -3.92
C ASN A 349 -5.70 11.44 -4.75
N PRO A 350 -6.43 10.50 -4.09
CA PRO A 350 -7.32 9.59 -4.79
C PRO A 350 -8.31 10.35 -5.69
N PRO A 351 -8.71 9.77 -6.84
CA PRO A 351 -9.48 10.46 -7.87
C PRO A 351 -10.93 10.73 -7.46
N SER A 352 -11.49 9.91 -6.57
CA SER A 352 -12.87 10.00 -6.06
C SER A 352 -12.96 9.39 -4.66
N VAL A 353 -14.16 9.40 -4.08
CA VAL A 353 -14.45 8.71 -2.81
C VAL A 353 -14.34 7.18 -2.93
N GLU A 354 -14.52 6.62 -4.13
CA GLU A 354 -14.30 5.20 -4.44
C GLU A 354 -12.80 4.83 -4.52
N SER A 355 -11.91 5.83 -4.40
CA SER A 355 -10.46 5.67 -4.46
C SER A 355 -9.91 5.25 -5.84
N TRP A 356 -8.71 4.67 -5.87
CA TRP A 356 -8.11 4.14 -7.10
C TRP A 356 -8.64 2.74 -7.44
N HIS A 357 -8.75 2.44 -8.73
CA HIS A 357 -9.03 1.07 -9.18
C HIS A 357 -7.83 0.14 -8.94
N THR A 358 -8.06 -1.17 -8.88
CA THR A 358 -7.02 -2.16 -8.59
C THR A 358 -6.78 -3.16 -9.73
N GLY A 359 -5.75 -4.00 -9.61
CA GLY A 359 -5.48 -5.11 -10.50
C GLY A 359 -5.11 -4.69 -11.93
N SER A 360 -5.72 -5.34 -12.93
CA SER A 360 -5.41 -5.11 -14.35
C SER A 360 -5.64 -3.67 -14.82
N GLU A 361 -6.44 -2.88 -14.09
CA GLU A 361 -6.71 -1.48 -14.43
C GLU A 361 -5.49 -0.57 -14.23
N TRP A 362 -4.48 -1.02 -13.49
CA TRP A 362 -3.17 -0.37 -13.44
C TRP A 362 -2.37 -0.47 -14.74
N ILE A 363 -2.77 -1.37 -15.64
CA ILE A 363 -2.06 -1.69 -16.88
C ILE A 363 -2.91 -1.22 -18.08
N ASP A 364 -2.98 0.09 -18.27
CA ASP A 364 -3.42 0.68 -19.54
C ASP A 364 -2.24 0.92 -20.51
N GLY A 365 -2.53 1.24 -21.77
CA GLY A 365 -1.49 1.40 -22.80
C GLY A 365 -0.47 2.52 -22.52
N GLY A 366 -0.87 3.59 -21.83
CA GLY A 366 0.02 4.69 -21.46
C GLY A 366 0.82 4.39 -20.19
N ALA A 367 0.15 3.89 -19.16
CA ALA A 367 0.74 3.48 -17.90
C ALA A 367 1.77 2.36 -18.11
N LEU A 368 1.47 1.35 -18.93
CA LEU A 368 2.36 0.22 -19.19
C LEU A 368 3.72 0.65 -19.74
N VAL A 369 3.74 1.50 -20.78
CA VAL A 369 4.99 2.00 -21.38
C VAL A 369 5.83 2.73 -20.33
N ARG A 370 5.17 3.54 -19.49
CA ARG A 370 5.83 4.31 -18.46
C ARG A 370 6.39 3.45 -17.32
N ARG A 371 5.61 2.46 -16.87
CA ARG A 371 6.00 1.45 -15.88
C ARG A 371 7.23 0.66 -16.34
N VAL A 372 7.19 0.17 -17.58
CA VAL A 372 8.31 -0.57 -18.20
C VAL A 372 9.55 0.29 -18.30
N ASN A 373 9.45 1.51 -18.85
CA ASN A 373 10.60 2.40 -19.01
C ASN A 373 11.23 2.78 -17.66
N PHE A 374 10.40 3.04 -16.64
CA PHE A 374 10.88 3.34 -15.29
C PHE A 374 11.65 2.15 -14.69
N ALA A 375 11.06 0.95 -14.73
CA ALA A 375 11.65 -0.25 -14.14
C ALA A 375 12.93 -0.69 -14.86
N ALA A 376 12.87 -0.76 -16.20
CA ALA A 376 14.01 -1.13 -17.04
C ALA A 376 15.15 -0.10 -16.95
N GLY A 377 14.82 1.19 -16.86
CA GLY A 377 15.81 2.27 -16.74
C GLY A 377 16.61 2.18 -15.45
N LEU A 378 15.98 1.87 -14.32
CA LEU A 378 16.68 1.70 -13.04
C LEU A 378 17.44 0.38 -12.95
N LEU A 379 16.81 -0.74 -13.30
CA LEU A 379 17.44 -2.06 -13.15
C LEU A 379 18.51 -2.34 -14.22
N GLY A 380 18.49 -1.62 -15.34
CA GLY A 380 19.55 -1.64 -16.34
C GLY A 380 20.76 -0.75 -16.05
N ASP A 381 20.65 0.17 -15.08
CA ASP A 381 21.74 1.08 -14.72
C ASP A 381 22.74 0.39 -13.77
N THR A 382 23.79 -0.20 -14.34
CA THR A 382 24.86 -0.88 -13.60
C THR A 382 25.71 0.06 -12.75
N SER A 383 25.48 1.38 -12.79
CA SER A 383 26.13 2.31 -11.86
C SER A 383 25.44 2.37 -10.50
N LEU A 384 24.20 1.88 -10.40
CA LEU A 384 23.43 1.91 -9.15
C LEU A 384 23.91 0.83 -8.16
N PRO A 385 23.97 1.13 -6.85
CA PRO A 385 24.54 0.20 -5.86
C PRO A 385 23.89 -1.19 -5.83
N GLY A 386 22.56 -1.25 -5.92
CA GLY A 386 21.83 -2.53 -5.90
C GLY A 386 22.11 -3.35 -7.15
N VAL A 387 22.11 -2.71 -8.32
CA VAL A 387 22.43 -3.38 -9.60
C VAL A 387 23.89 -3.87 -9.61
N ARG A 388 24.85 -3.08 -9.11
CA ARG A 388 26.24 -3.54 -8.94
C ARG A 388 26.37 -4.75 -8.03
N SER A 389 25.59 -4.80 -6.95
CA SER A 389 25.56 -5.97 -6.06
C SER A 389 25.07 -7.21 -6.81
N VAL A 390 24.03 -7.07 -7.65
CA VAL A 390 23.56 -8.15 -8.53
C VAL A 390 24.65 -8.59 -9.52
N VAL A 391 25.31 -7.65 -10.21
CA VAL A 391 26.43 -7.94 -11.12
C VAL A 391 27.52 -8.73 -10.41
N GLY A 392 27.96 -8.27 -9.22
CA GLY A 392 28.99 -8.94 -8.44
C GLY A 392 28.59 -10.35 -7.99
N ARG A 393 27.31 -10.57 -7.67
CA ARG A 393 26.78 -11.91 -7.36
C ARG A 393 26.83 -12.83 -8.58
N ILE A 394 26.46 -12.33 -9.76
CA ILE A 394 26.55 -13.10 -11.01
C ILE A 394 28.01 -13.41 -11.35
N GLU A 395 28.91 -12.42 -11.24
CA GLU A 395 30.36 -12.61 -11.45
C GLU A 395 30.93 -13.69 -10.52
N SER A 396 30.48 -13.74 -9.26
CA SER A 396 30.92 -14.76 -8.30
C SER A 396 30.58 -16.21 -8.70
N LYS A 397 29.63 -16.41 -9.62
CA LYS A 397 29.28 -17.72 -10.19
C LYS A 397 30.21 -18.14 -11.34
N GLY A 398 31.11 -17.25 -11.77
CA GLY A 398 32.04 -17.50 -12.87
C GLY A 398 31.39 -17.39 -14.25
N SER A 399 31.94 -18.10 -15.23
CA SER A 399 31.39 -18.14 -16.57
C SER A 399 30.08 -18.93 -16.61
N LEU A 400 29.05 -18.33 -17.21
CA LEU A 400 27.72 -18.92 -17.30
C LEU A 400 27.32 -19.13 -18.77
N ALA A 401 26.71 -20.27 -19.05
CA ALA A 401 26.01 -20.50 -20.32
C ALA A 401 24.73 -19.62 -20.38
N PRO A 402 24.17 -19.36 -21.57
CA PRO A 402 22.99 -18.50 -21.72
C PRO A 402 21.79 -18.87 -20.82
N ALA A 403 21.49 -20.16 -20.68
CA ALA A 403 20.39 -20.62 -19.84
C ALA A 403 20.64 -20.34 -18.34
N ASP A 404 21.84 -20.65 -17.85
CA ASP A 404 22.22 -20.39 -16.46
C ASP A 404 22.28 -18.89 -16.18
N PHE A 405 22.72 -18.08 -17.15
CA PHE A 405 22.72 -16.62 -17.04
C PHE A 405 21.30 -16.08 -16.80
N VAL A 406 20.31 -16.51 -17.58
CA VAL A 406 18.91 -16.11 -17.39
C VAL A 406 18.41 -16.52 -16.01
N SER A 407 18.63 -17.78 -15.62
CA SER A 407 18.21 -18.29 -14.30
C SER A 407 18.81 -17.49 -13.15
N VAL A 408 20.11 -17.22 -13.18
CA VAL A 408 20.79 -16.49 -12.10
C VAL A 408 20.32 -15.03 -12.04
N CYS A 409 19.98 -14.40 -13.16
CA CYS A 409 19.39 -13.06 -13.16
C CYS A 409 17.99 -13.03 -12.53
N LEU A 410 17.13 -14.02 -12.85
CA LEU A 410 15.80 -14.16 -12.26
C LEU A 410 15.87 -14.42 -10.75
N ASP A 411 16.82 -15.26 -10.32
CA ASP A 411 17.08 -15.53 -8.90
C ASP A 411 17.61 -14.29 -8.17
N ALA A 412 18.40 -13.44 -8.82
CA ALA A 412 18.99 -12.27 -8.19
C ALA A 412 17.99 -11.12 -7.93
N LEU A 413 16.84 -11.13 -8.60
CA LEU A 413 15.76 -10.14 -8.45
C LEU A 413 14.65 -10.58 -7.47
N GLY A 414 14.97 -11.49 -6.52
CA GLY A 414 14.03 -11.96 -5.51
C GLY A 414 13.14 -13.08 -6.06
N PRO A 415 13.72 -14.30 -6.23
CA PRO A 415 13.30 -15.38 -7.13
C PRO A 415 12.02 -15.11 -7.93
N LEU A 416 12.22 -14.72 -9.18
CA LEU A 416 11.14 -14.42 -10.12
C LEU A 416 10.80 -15.65 -10.97
N GLU A 417 9.51 -15.95 -11.06
CA GLU A 417 8.96 -16.87 -12.04
C GLU A 417 8.39 -16.07 -13.20
N VAL A 418 8.70 -16.49 -14.43
CA VAL A 418 8.24 -15.81 -15.65
C VAL A 418 7.58 -16.81 -16.58
N SER A 419 6.63 -16.33 -17.39
CA SER A 419 5.98 -17.12 -18.43
C SER A 419 6.98 -17.78 -19.40
N GLU A 420 6.59 -18.92 -20.00
CA GLU A 420 7.43 -19.60 -20.99
C GLU A 420 7.81 -18.70 -22.18
N SER A 421 6.89 -17.81 -22.59
CA SER A 421 7.15 -16.81 -23.63
C SER A 421 8.26 -15.84 -23.24
N THR A 422 8.17 -15.26 -22.04
CA THR A 422 9.18 -14.32 -21.55
C THR A 422 10.52 -15.01 -21.33
N HIS A 423 10.52 -16.22 -20.75
CA HIS A 423 11.74 -17.00 -20.63
C HIS A 423 12.40 -17.29 -21.99
N GLY A 424 11.62 -17.62 -23.01
CA GLY A 424 12.10 -17.84 -24.37
C GLY A 424 12.79 -16.60 -24.97
N GLU A 425 12.20 -15.41 -24.80
CA GLU A 425 12.77 -14.15 -25.27
C GLU A 425 14.07 -13.79 -24.53
N LEU A 426 14.09 -13.92 -23.20
CA LEU A 426 15.29 -13.71 -22.39
C LEU A 426 16.42 -14.66 -22.80
N LEU A 427 16.09 -15.93 -23.05
CA LEU A 427 17.06 -16.93 -23.49
C LEU A 427 17.61 -16.60 -24.89
N ALA A 428 16.76 -16.19 -25.83
CA ALA A 428 17.19 -15.76 -27.16
C ALA A 428 18.18 -14.59 -27.07
N GLN A 429 17.88 -13.58 -26.25
CA GLN A 429 18.79 -12.45 -26.01
C GLN A 429 20.11 -12.91 -25.38
N ALA A 430 20.06 -13.84 -24.42
CA ALA A 430 21.26 -14.39 -23.80
C ALA A 430 22.14 -15.14 -24.81
N GLN A 431 21.53 -15.91 -25.71
CA GLN A 431 22.20 -16.70 -26.76
C GLN A 431 22.91 -15.82 -27.79
N GLU A 432 22.32 -14.69 -28.20
CA GLU A 432 22.96 -13.75 -29.12
C GLU A 432 24.32 -13.25 -28.62
N GLY A 433 24.44 -13.06 -27.30
CA GLY A 433 25.70 -12.63 -26.68
C GLY A 433 26.67 -13.76 -26.31
N GLY A 434 26.28 -15.03 -26.44
CA GLY A 434 27.09 -16.18 -26.04
C GLY A 434 27.27 -16.32 -24.51
N ASN A 435 28.33 -17.00 -24.06
CA ASN A 435 28.59 -17.19 -22.64
C ASN A 435 28.95 -15.88 -21.94
N LEU A 436 28.62 -15.75 -20.65
CA LEU A 436 29.21 -14.71 -19.80
C LEU A 436 30.64 -15.11 -19.43
N SER A 437 31.55 -14.13 -19.45
CA SER A 437 32.97 -14.30 -19.12
C SER A 437 33.49 -13.10 -18.34
N TRP A 438 34.42 -13.35 -17.43
CA TRP A 438 34.94 -12.35 -16.48
C TRP A 438 36.47 -12.34 -16.40
N GLY A 439 37.16 -13.01 -17.33
CA GLY A 439 38.59 -13.31 -17.25
C GLY A 439 39.50 -12.14 -17.62
N THR A 440 39.01 -11.21 -18.45
CA THR A 440 39.71 -9.97 -18.82
C THR A 440 38.86 -8.74 -18.53
N GLU A 441 39.47 -7.55 -18.51
CA GLU A 441 38.75 -6.29 -18.30
C GLU A 441 37.70 -6.02 -19.39
N ASP A 442 38.03 -6.34 -20.65
CA ASP A 442 37.09 -6.21 -21.78
C ASP A 442 35.91 -7.17 -21.65
N GLU A 443 36.16 -8.42 -21.21
CA GLU A 443 35.13 -9.41 -20.94
C GLU A 443 34.23 -8.97 -19.78
N ARG A 444 34.80 -8.44 -18.69
CA ARG A 444 34.05 -7.91 -17.55
C ARG A 444 33.15 -6.76 -17.96
N SER A 445 33.69 -5.77 -18.67
CA SER A 445 32.91 -4.62 -19.16
C SER A 445 31.77 -5.06 -20.07
N THR A 446 32.00 -6.06 -20.92
CA THR A 446 30.97 -6.62 -21.82
C THR A 446 29.91 -7.38 -21.04
N SER A 447 30.32 -8.25 -20.11
CA SER A 447 29.43 -9.04 -19.26
C SER A 447 28.58 -8.17 -18.34
N GLU A 448 29.15 -7.13 -17.74
CA GLU A 448 28.41 -6.15 -16.94
C GLU A 448 27.28 -5.49 -17.76
N LYS A 449 27.58 -5.00 -18.97
CA LYS A 449 26.55 -4.41 -19.86
C LYS A 449 25.46 -5.41 -20.21
N ARG A 450 25.84 -6.67 -20.46
CA ARG A 450 24.87 -7.74 -20.76
C ARG A 450 23.98 -8.07 -19.57
N VAL A 451 24.53 -8.08 -18.35
CA VAL A 451 23.74 -8.20 -17.12
C VAL A 451 22.74 -7.05 -17.03
N GLY A 452 23.19 -5.79 -17.21
CA GLY A 452 22.29 -4.63 -17.21
C GLY A 452 21.14 -4.76 -18.22
N ILE A 453 21.45 -5.17 -19.46
CA ILE A 453 20.42 -5.42 -20.49
C ILE A 453 19.45 -6.51 -20.05
N MET A 454 19.94 -7.63 -19.49
CA MET A 454 19.11 -8.73 -19.04
C MET A 454 18.16 -8.31 -17.91
N LEU A 455 18.66 -7.57 -16.92
CA LEU A 455 17.85 -7.05 -15.81
C LEU A 455 16.80 -6.06 -16.32
N ALA A 456 17.16 -5.21 -17.28
CA ALA A 456 16.21 -4.30 -17.92
C ALA A 456 15.10 -5.04 -18.66
N LEU A 457 15.41 -6.13 -19.37
CA LEU A 457 14.42 -6.96 -20.07
C LEU A 457 13.50 -7.71 -19.11
N ILE A 458 14.04 -8.24 -18.01
CA ILE A 458 13.22 -8.86 -16.95
C ILE A 458 12.26 -7.80 -16.38
N ALA A 459 12.74 -6.61 -16.05
CA ALA A 459 11.93 -5.51 -15.52
C ALA A 459 10.87 -5.00 -16.51
N ALA A 460 11.14 -5.12 -17.81
CA ALA A 460 10.22 -4.77 -18.89
C ALA A 460 9.15 -5.83 -19.16
N SER A 461 9.29 -7.03 -18.58
CA SER A 461 8.33 -8.12 -18.79
C SER A 461 6.97 -7.84 -18.17
N ARG A 462 5.95 -8.53 -18.69
CA ARG A 462 4.62 -8.57 -18.06
C ARG A 462 4.72 -9.16 -16.66
N ASP A 463 5.48 -10.23 -16.48
CA ASP A 463 5.60 -10.97 -15.22
C ASP A 463 6.11 -10.08 -14.08
N TYR A 464 7.04 -9.16 -14.37
CA TYR A 464 7.55 -8.20 -13.38
C TYR A 464 6.46 -7.26 -12.81
N GLN A 465 5.37 -7.03 -13.54
CA GLN A 465 4.23 -6.23 -13.06
C GLN A 465 3.44 -6.96 -11.97
N PHE A 466 3.50 -8.28 -11.93
CA PHE A 466 2.84 -9.14 -10.92
C PHE A 466 3.80 -9.59 -9.80
N ALA A 467 5.11 -9.46 -10.05
CA ALA A 467 6.18 -10.05 -9.25
C ALA A 467 6.30 -9.66 -7.79
#